data_AF-Q981Q1-F1
#
_entry.id   AF-Q981Q1-F1
#
_cell.length_a   1.000
_cell.length_b   1.000
_cell.length_c   1.000
_cell.angle_alpha   90.00
_cell.angle_beta   90.00
_cell.angle_gamma   90.00
#
_symmetry.space_group_name_H-M   'P 1'
#
loop_
_entity.id
_entity.type
_entity.pdbx_description
1 polymer ?
#
loop_
_entity_poly.entity_id
_entity_poly.type
_entity_poly.pdbx_seq_one_letter_code
_entity_poly.pdbx_strand_id
1 'polypeptide(L)'
;MAYVAVKGGEQAILNTLRLISETRRGDPALAELTLAQISEQFGLAVDRVMTEGSVYDRELAALALKQAQGDVTEAIFLLRAYRTTLPRIALSEPVDTSRMTIRRRISATFKDIPGGQVLGPTYDYTHRLLDFALAAEGLQRPQAGLAAEPLEQDVPQVIDLLDSEGLIEEESDEGQGEIFDLTREPMSFPAGRDQRLQNLARGDEGFLLGLAYSTVRGYGGAHPFVGELRLGEVTVEIVPEELGFPIVVAEIAVTECQMINQFRGTVARPPQFTRGYGLTFGHNERKAMAMSLVDRAMRARELAEDVRYPAQDEEFVLAHTDNVETSGMVSHFKLPHYVDFQAELMLVRQLRAEHQVARGAGQKKEAAE
;
A
#
# COMPACT_ATOMS: atom_id res chain seq x y z
N MET A 1 -52.19 20.74 -4.35
CA MET A 1 -51.47 20.91 -3.06
C MET A 1 -50.09 21.46 -3.37
N ALA A 2 -49.72 22.60 -2.79
CA ALA A 2 -48.39 23.17 -2.97
C ALA A 2 -47.41 22.51 -2.00
N TYR A 3 -46.27 22.03 -2.50
CA TYR A 3 -45.17 21.54 -1.67
C TYR A 3 -44.29 22.72 -1.26
N VAL A 4 -43.90 22.78 0.02
CA VAL A 4 -42.98 23.78 0.55
C VAL A 4 -41.68 23.08 0.92
N ALA A 5 -40.56 23.59 0.42
CA ALA A 5 -39.25 23.06 0.80
C ALA A 5 -38.94 23.44 2.25
N VAL A 6 -38.54 22.45 3.05
CA VAL A 6 -38.08 22.63 4.44
C VAL A 6 -36.61 22.24 4.54
N LYS A 7 -35.86 22.87 5.45
CA LYS A 7 -34.47 22.51 5.73
C LYS A 7 -34.44 21.24 6.59
N GLY A 8 -33.59 20.27 6.25
CA GLY A 8 -33.43 19.02 7.01
C GLY A 8 -32.05 18.35 6.94
N GLY A 9 -31.21 18.69 5.95
CA GLY A 9 -29.93 18.03 5.73
C GLY A 9 -28.95 18.15 6.91
N GLU A 10 -28.75 19.36 7.45
CA GLU A 10 -27.84 19.59 8.57
C GLU A 10 -28.23 18.80 9.82
N GLN A 11 -29.50 18.83 10.21
CA GLN A 11 -29.99 18.09 11.37
C GLN A 11 -29.83 16.58 11.19
N ALA A 12 -30.06 16.07 9.97
CA ALA A 12 -29.85 14.66 9.65
C ALA A 12 -28.37 14.25 9.76
N ILE A 13 -27.46 15.11 9.29
CA ILE A 13 -26.00 14.90 9.41
C ILE A 13 -25.59 14.88 10.89
N LEU A 14 -26.01 15.88 11.68
CA LEU A 14 -25.68 15.94 13.10
C LEU A 14 -26.19 14.71 13.88
N ASN A 15 -27.38 14.23 13.56
CA ASN A 15 -27.91 13.00 14.16
C ASN A 15 -27.09 11.77 13.76
N THR A 16 -26.67 11.70 12.50
CA THR A 16 -25.80 10.61 12.00
C THR A 16 -24.46 10.59 12.73
N LEU A 17 -23.85 11.75 12.98
CA LEU A 17 -22.59 11.82 13.74
C LEU A 17 -22.75 11.31 15.19
N ARG A 18 -23.90 11.58 15.84
CA ARG A 18 -24.19 11.02 17.16
C ARG A 18 -24.36 9.50 17.10
N LEU A 19 -25.08 8.99 16.10
CA LEU A 19 -25.27 7.55 15.89
C LEU A 19 -23.95 6.82 15.63
N ILE A 20 -23.05 7.41 14.84
CA ILE A 20 -21.69 6.88 14.64
C ILE A 20 -20.93 6.84 15.97
N SER A 21 -21.01 7.91 16.77
CA SER A 21 -20.33 7.94 18.07
C SER A 21 -20.86 6.87 19.04
N GLU A 22 -22.18 6.69 19.11
CA GLU A 22 -22.81 5.66 19.93
C GLU A 22 -22.43 4.25 19.45
N THR A 23 -22.55 4.01 18.14
CA THR A 23 -22.22 2.72 17.51
C THR A 23 -20.74 2.38 17.68
N ARG A 24 -19.84 3.36 17.52
CA ARG A 24 -18.41 3.18 17.74
C ARG A 24 -18.09 2.84 19.19
N ARG A 25 -18.77 3.45 20.16
CA ARG A 25 -18.56 3.13 21.57
C ARG A 25 -19.04 1.72 21.92
N GLY A 26 -20.13 1.25 21.31
CA GLY A 26 -20.72 -0.05 21.62
C GLY A 26 -21.25 -0.13 23.06
N ASP A 27 -21.26 -1.32 23.65
CA ASP A 27 -21.75 -1.55 25.01
C ASP A 27 -20.90 -0.81 26.07
N PRO A 28 -21.48 0.15 26.83
CA PRO A 28 -20.77 0.86 27.88
C PRO A 28 -20.29 -0.01 29.05
N ALA A 29 -20.86 -1.22 29.22
CA ALA A 29 -20.42 -2.17 30.23
C ALA A 29 -19.04 -2.78 29.92
N LEU A 30 -18.63 -2.76 28.65
CA LEU A 30 -17.29 -3.18 28.23
C LEU A 30 -16.30 -2.02 28.37
N ALA A 31 -15.06 -2.35 28.77
CA ALA A 31 -13.98 -1.38 28.84
C ALA A 31 -13.71 -0.78 27.44
N GLU A 32 -13.51 0.54 27.40
CA GLU A 32 -13.20 1.22 26.15
C GLU A 32 -11.79 0.87 25.65
N LEU A 33 -11.64 0.66 24.34
CA LEU A 33 -10.35 0.44 23.71
C LEU A 33 -9.44 1.67 23.90
N THR A 34 -8.25 1.45 24.46
CA THR A 34 -7.20 2.45 24.57
C THR A 34 -6.33 2.47 23.31
N LEU A 35 -5.66 3.59 23.03
CA LEU A 35 -4.72 3.67 21.92
C LEU A 35 -3.53 2.71 22.10
N ALA A 36 -3.04 2.56 23.33
CA ALA A 36 -1.98 1.60 23.66
C ALA A 36 -2.40 0.15 23.32
N GLN A 37 -3.62 -0.27 23.66
CA GLN A 37 -4.12 -1.59 23.27
C GLN A 37 -4.12 -1.78 21.74
N ILE A 38 -4.53 -0.77 20.99
CA ILE A 38 -4.58 -0.84 19.52
C ILE A 38 -3.16 -0.87 18.93
N SER A 39 -2.30 0.05 19.36
CA SER A 39 -0.90 0.15 18.93
C SER A 39 -0.11 -1.14 19.17
N GLU A 40 -0.27 -1.76 20.36
CA GLU A 40 0.52 -2.92 20.77
C GLU A 40 -0.06 -4.25 20.29
N GLN A 41 -1.39 -4.39 20.21
CA GLN A 41 -2.04 -5.70 19.98
C GLN A 41 -2.57 -5.86 18.55
N PHE A 42 -2.86 -4.76 17.85
CA PHE A 42 -3.25 -4.75 16.44
C PHE A 42 -2.15 -4.16 15.55
N GLY A 43 -0.88 -4.42 15.91
CA GLY A 43 0.30 -3.81 15.30
C GLY A 43 0.36 -3.91 13.77
N LEU A 44 -0.02 -5.05 13.18
CA LEU A 44 -0.03 -5.20 11.72
C LEU A 44 -1.05 -4.27 11.02
N ALA A 45 -2.20 -4.01 11.64
CA ALA A 45 -3.17 -3.06 11.09
C ALA A 45 -2.65 -1.63 11.21
N VAL A 46 -2.01 -1.30 12.33
CA VAL A 46 -1.36 0.00 12.56
C VAL A 46 -0.27 0.24 11.53
N ASP A 47 0.58 -0.76 11.27
CA ASP A 47 1.65 -0.68 10.29
C ASP A 47 1.10 -0.41 8.89
N ARG A 48 0.02 -1.10 8.48
CA ARG A 48 -0.66 -0.85 7.20
C ARG A 48 -1.19 0.58 7.11
N VAL A 49 -1.86 1.07 8.16
CA VAL A 49 -2.39 2.44 8.22
C VAL A 49 -1.27 3.48 8.15
N MET A 50 -0.13 3.27 8.81
CA MET A 50 1.02 4.18 8.70
C MET A 50 1.57 4.22 7.28
N THR A 51 1.76 3.06 6.65
CA THR A 51 2.34 2.92 5.30
C THR A 51 1.44 3.58 4.26
N GLU A 52 0.19 3.16 4.18
CA GLU A 52 -0.78 3.69 3.22
C GLU A 52 -1.27 5.08 3.64
N GLY A 53 -1.20 5.49 4.91
CA GLY A 53 -1.47 6.86 5.35
C GLY A 53 -0.33 7.85 5.08
N SER A 54 0.88 7.34 4.80
CA SER A 54 2.12 8.12 4.60
C SER A 54 2.53 8.96 5.81
N VAL A 55 2.30 8.44 7.02
CA VAL A 55 2.72 9.06 8.28
C VAL A 55 3.21 7.95 9.21
N TYR A 56 4.48 8.00 9.60
CA TYR A 56 5.04 7.11 10.61
C TYR A 56 4.75 7.65 12.01
N ASP A 57 3.60 7.27 12.56
CA ASP A 57 3.23 7.52 13.95
C ASP A 57 2.21 6.46 14.38
N ARG A 58 2.64 5.57 15.29
CA ARG A 58 1.81 4.44 15.73
C ARG A 58 0.59 4.89 16.52
N GLU A 59 0.70 5.96 17.31
CA GLU A 59 -0.40 6.45 18.14
C GLU A 59 -1.47 7.14 17.27
N LEU A 60 -1.05 7.93 16.28
CA LEU A 60 -1.99 8.54 15.31
C LEU A 60 -2.67 7.49 14.43
N ALA A 61 -1.93 6.47 13.98
CA ALA A 61 -2.53 5.36 13.23
C ALA A 61 -3.51 4.55 14.10
N ALA A 62 -3.19 4.31 15.38
CA ALA A 62 -4.10 3.68 16.33
C ALA A 62 -5.34 4.54 16.61
N LEU A 63 -5.19 5.87 16.69
CA LEU A 63 -6.30 6.81 16.84
C LEU A 63 -7.21 6.78 15.61
N ALA A 64 -6.64 6.77 14.40
CA ALA A 64 -7.39 6.67 13.16
C ALA A 64 -8.18 5.36 13.08
N LEU A 65 -7.56 4.23 13.44
CA LEU A 65 -8.24 2.92 13.54
C LEU A 65 -9.39 2.95 14.56
N LYS A 66 -9.15 3.51 15.76
CA LYS A 66 -10.20 3.65 16.78
C LYS A 66 -11.36 4.49 16.26
N GLN A 67 -11.06 5.63 15.63
CA GLN A 67 -12.06 6.55 15.10
C GLN A 67 -12.90 5.91 13.98
N ALA A 68 -12.26 5.11 13.13
CA ALA A 68 -12.83 4.38 12.01
C ALA A 68 -13.46 3.02 12.37
N GLN A 69 -13.57 2.68 13.67
CA GLN A 69 -14.12 1.40 14.12
C GLN A 69 -13.38 0.17 13.54
N GLY A 70 -12.08 0.31 13.27
CA GLY A 70 -11.26 -0.73 12.66
C GLY A 70 -11.33 -0.81 11.14
N ASP A 71 -12.11 0.06 10.46
CA ASP A 71 -12.04 0.20 9.00
C ASP A 71 -10.68 0.81 8.60
N VAL A 72 -9.82 -0.02 8.03
CA VAL A 72 -8.46 0.35 7.65
C VAL A 72 -8.46 1.40 6.54
N THR A 73 -9.37 1.33 5.58
CA THR A 73 -9.42 2.27 4.44
C THR A 73 -9.83 3.65 4.93
N GLU A 74 -10.83 3.74 5.81
CA GLU A 74 -11.22 5.01 6.44
C GLU A 74 -10.11 5.54 7.37
N ALA A 75 -9.44 4.67 8.14
CA ALA A 75 -8.32 5.06 8.99
C ALA A 75 -7.13 5.64 8.18
N ILE A 76 -6.81 5.03 7.03
CA ILE A 76 -5.80 5.54 6.10
C ILE A 76 -6.21 6.94 5.61
N PHE A 77 -7.47 7.12 5.21
CA PHE A 77 -7.94 8.42 4.74
C PHE A 77 -7.88 9.49 5.83
N LEU A 78 -8.28 9.17 7.07
CA LEU A 78 -8.17 10.08 8.22
C LEU A 78 -6.71 10.50 8.47
N LEU A 79 -5.78 9.55 8.48
CA LEU A 79 -4.35 9.84 8.71
C LEU A 79 -3.75 10.66 7.56
N ARG A 80 -4.11 10.33 6.31
CA ARG A 80 -3.68 11.06 5.12
C ARG A 80 -4.24 12.48 5.09
N ALA A 81 -5.49 12.67 5.49
CA ALA A 81 -6.09 13.99 5.64
C ALA A 81 -5.37 14.80 6.73
N TYR A 82 -5.07 14.18 7.88
CA TYR A 82 -4.33 14.84 8.96
C TYR A 82 -2.94 15.31 8.52
N ARG A 83 -2.22 14.52 7.70
CA ARG A 83 -0.93 14.90 7.10
C ARG A 83 -1.00 16.26 6.40
N THR A 84 -2.10 16.60 5.73
CA THR A 84 -2.25 17.88 5.01
C THR A 84 -2.30 19.10 5.93
N THR A 85 -2.56 18.90 7.23
CA THR A 85 -2.59 19.97 8.24
C THR A 85 -1.22 20.23 8.87
N LEU A 86 -0.24 19.36 8.60
CA LEU A 86 1.09 19.42 9.22
C LEU A 86 2.08 20.19 8.34
N PRO A 87 2.92 21.06 8.93
CA PRO A 87 4.00 21.69 8.18
C PRO A 87 5.10 20.67 7.85
N ARG A 88 5.68 20.77 6.66
CA ARG A 88 6.92 20.06 6.31
C ARG A 88 8.11 20.87 6.84
N ILE A 89 8.68 20.41 7.95
CA ILE A 89 9.76 21.12 8.66
C ILE A 89 11.16 20.76 8.16
N ALA A 90 11.34 19.58 7.58
CA ALA A 90 12.63 19.09 7.10
C ALA A 90 12.45 18.00 6.03
N LEU A 91 13.54 17.70 5.35
CA LEU A 91 13.77 16.50 4.55
C LEU A 91 14.79 15.64 5.28
N SER A 92 14.57 14.33 5.35
CA SER A 92 15.60 13.44 5.87
C SER A 92 16.70 13.23 4.84
N GLU A 93 17.88 12.89 5.32
CA GLU A 93 18.85 12.16 4.52
C GLU A 93 18.21 10.83 4.05
N PRO A 94 18.68 10.25 2.93
CA PRO A 94 18.28 8.92 2.51
C PRO A 94 18.50 7.90 3.64
N VAL A 95 17.48 7.08 3.90
CA VAL A 95 17.54 6.07 4.95
C VAL A 95 18.46 4.93 4.51
N ASP A 96 19.44 4.59 5.35
CA ASP A 96 20.40 3.51 5.09
C ASP A 96 19.92 2.18 5.69
N THR A 97 19.32 1.33 4.85
CA THR A 97 18.82 -0.01 5.23
C THR A 97 19.94 -1.05 5.39
N SER A 98 21.18 -0.73 4.98
CA SER A 98 22.33 -1.60 5.24
C SER A 98 22.70 -1.62 6.72
N ARG A 99 22.40 -0.54 7.45
CA ARG A 99 22.66 -0.37 8.89
C ARG A 99 21.47 -0.70 9.78
N MET A 100 20.51 -1.46 9.25
CA MET A 100 19.28 -1.82 9.96
C MET A 100 19.59 -2.67 11.20
N THR A 101 18.97 -2.32 12.33
CA THR A 101 18.91 -3.22 13.49
C THR A 101 17.88 -4.31 13.20
N ILE A 102 18.36 -5.43 12.66
CA ILE A 102 17.52 -6.49 12.12
C ILE A 102 16.77 -7.24 13.23
N ARG A 103 15.44 -7.35 13.07
CA ARG A 103 14.56 -8.25 13.85
C ARG A 103 14.20 -9.52 13.09
N ARG A 104 14.17 -9.43 11.76
CA ARG A 104 13.88 -10.52 10.84
C ARG A 104 14.63 -10.30 9.54
N ARG A 105 15.22 -11.36 9.01
CA ARG A 105 15.99 -11.37 7.77
C ARG A 105 15.96 -12.76 7.16
N ILE A 106 15.43 -12.86 5.95
CA ILE A 106 15.39 -14.11 5.21
C ILE A 106 15.81 -13.93 3.75
N SER A 107 16.36 -15.00 3.18
CA SER A 107 16.63 -15.12 1.74
C SER A 107 16.15 -16.47 1.24
N ALA A 108 15.50 -16.49 0.08
CA ALA A 108 15.07 -17.72 -0.58
C ALA A 108 16.03 -18.20 -1.67
N THR A 109 17.10 -17.44 -1.97
CA THR A 109 18.07 -17.77 -3.04
C THR A 109 19.27 -18.56 -2.55
N PHE A 110 19.57 -18.52 -1.25
CA PHE A 110 20.65 -19.28 -0.65
C PHE A 110 20.17 -20.00 0.61
N LYS A 111 20.69 -21.20 0.84
CA LYS A 111 20.39 -21.97 2.05
C LYS A 111 20.93 -21.24 3.29
N ASP A 112 22.21 -20.88 3.23
CA ASP A 112 22.94 -20.18 4.28
C ASP A 112 23.48 -18.87 3.70
N ILE A 113 23.38 -17.79 4.47
CA ILE A 113 23.82 -16.43 4.11
C ILE A 113 24.68 -15.88 5.25
N PRO A 114 25.63 -14.96 5.00
CA PRO A 114 26.34 -14.25 6.06
C PRO A 114 25.34 -13.64 7.05
N GLY A 115 25.59 -13.76 8.36
CA GLY A 115 24.65 -13.40 9.43
C GLY A 115 23.47 -14.36 9.65
N GLY A 116 23.30 -15.39 8.80
CA GLY A 116 22.28 -16.42 8.94
C GLY A 116 20.85 -15.99 8.58
N GLN A 117 19.93 -16.96 8.64
CA GLN A 117 18.50 -16.75 8.43
C GLN A 117 17.84 -16.43 9.79
N VAL A 118 17.30 -15.22 9.94
CA VAL A 118 16.65 -14.73 11.16
C VAL A 118 15.14 -14.68 10.92
N LEU A 119 14.40 -15.69 11.40
CA LEU A 119 12.95 -15.77 11.14
C LEU A 119 12.17 -14.67 11.86
N GLY A 120 12.63 -14.19 13.02
CA GLY A 120 11.92 -13.18 13.80
C GLY A 120 10.47 -13.54 14.15
N PRO A 121 9.63 -12.57 14.56
CA PRO A 121 8.21 -12.79 14.75
C PRO A 121 7.55 -13.02 13.39
N THR A 122 6.94 -14.18 13.14
CA THR A 122 6.27 -14.46 11.87
C THR A 122 5.13 -15.47 12.00
N TYR A 123 4.14 -15.36 11.11
CA TYR A 123 3.07 -16.34 10.94
C TYR A 123 3.37 -17.44 9.92
N ASP A 124 4.51 -17.39 9.22
CA ASP A 124 4.80 -18.23 8.04
C ASP A 124 4.62 -19.72 8.29
N TYR A 125 5.08 -20.21 9.44
CA TYR A 125 5.09 -21.63 9.82
C TYR A 125 3.94 -22.05 10.73
N THR A 126 3.01 -21.14 11.02
CA THR A 126 1.86 -21.43 11.90
C THR A 126 0.84 -22.34 11.22
N HIS A 127 0.08 -23.10 12.00
CA HIS A 127 -1.13 -23.75 11.49
C HIS A 127 -2.27 -22.73 11.51
N ARG A 128 -2.96 -22.56 10.38
CA ARG A 128 -4.03 -21.56 10.22
C ARG A 128 -5.36 -22.06 10.81
N LEU A 129 -5.34 -22.30 12.12
CA LEU A 129 -6.48 -22.72 12.93
C LEU A 129 -6.84 -21.60 13.89
N LEU A 130 -8.13 -21.36 14.11
CA LEU A 130 -8.58 -20.40 15.12
C LEU A 130 -8.13 -20.87 16.51
N ASP A 131 -7.39 -20.01 17.21
CA ASP A 131 -6.94 -20.26 18.57
C ASP A 131 -7.98 -19.78 19.57
N PHE A 132 -8.84 -20.70 20.02
CA PHE A 132 -9.88 -20.41 21.01
C PHE A 132 -9.31 -20.05 22.40
N ALA A 133 -8.03 -20.34 22.68
CA ALA A 133 -7.43 -19.94 23.95
C ALA A 133 -7.33 -18.41 24.10
N LEU A 134 -7.25 -17.67 22.98
CA LEU A 134 -7.22 -16.21 22.97
C LEU A 134 -8.56 -15.56 23.39
N ALA A 135 -9.66 -16.33 23.46
CA ALA A 135 -10.93 -15.86 24.01
C ALA A 135 -10.98 -15.88 25.54
N ALA A 136 -10.02 -16.53 26.21
CA ALA A 136 -9.93 -16.58 27.67
C ALA A 136 -9.15 -15.39 28.24
N GLU A 137 -9.62 -14.85 29.36
CA GLU A 137 -8.87 -13.83 30.11
C GLU A 137 -7.67 -14.45 30.84
N GLY A 138 -6.58 -13.70 30.95
CA GLY A 138 -5.43 -14.09 31.77
C GLY A 138 -4.59 -15.25 31.23
N LEU A 139 -4.71 -15.58 29.93
CA LEU A 139 -3.89 -16.62 29.30
C LEU A 139 -2.39 -16.33 29.52
N GLN A 140 -1.70 -17.24 30.21
CA GLN A 140 -0.24 -17.17 30.34
C GLN A 140 0.39 -17.39 28.97
N ARG A 141 1.15 -16.39 28.51
CA ARG A 141 1.85 -16.45 27.23
C ARG A 141 3.28 -16.91 27.45
N PRO A 142 3.77 -17.92 26.70
CA PRO A 142 5.18 -18.25 26.73
C PRO A 142 5.97 -17.04 26.23
N GLN A 143 7.01 -16.67 26.97
CA GLN A 143 7.97 -15.66 26.51
C GLN A 143 9.01 -16.33 25.63
N ALA A 144 9.33 -15.70 24.49
CA ALA A 144 10.43 -16.15 23.66
C ALA A 144 11.74 -16.02 24.45
N GLY A 145 12.59 -17.05 24.41
CA GLY A 145 13.93 -16.96 24.98
C GLY A 145 14.78 -15.97 24.19
N LEU A 146 15.59 -15.18 24.88
CA LEU A 146 16.60 -14.35 24.24
C LEU A 146 17.73 -15.24 23.69
N ALA A 147 18.27 -14.88 22.53
CA ALA A 147 19.46 -15.52 22.00
C ALA A 147 20.65 -15.30 22.95
N ALA A 148 21.55 -16.28 23.04
CA ALA A 148 22.73 -16.20 23.89
C ALA A 148 23.73 -15.14 23.38
N GLU A 149 23.80 -14.95 22.07
CA GLU A 149 24.66 -13.99 21.40
C GLU A 149 23.81 -13.05 20.52
N PRO A 150 24.15 -11.76 20.45
CA PRO A 150 23.49 -10.83 19.55
C PRO A 150 23.82 -11.18 18.09
N LEU A 151 22.96 -10.73 17.17
CA LEU A 151 23.30 -10.75 15.75
C LEU A 151 24.53 -9.86 15.50
N GLU A 152 25.38 -10.24 14.55
CA GLU A 152 26.47 -9.38 14.09
C GLU A 152 25.90 -8.04 13.61
N GLN A 153 26.59 -6.94 13.93
CA GLN A 153 26.11 -5.59 13.58
C GLN A 153 26.23 -5.31 12.07
N ASP A 154 27.21 -5.92 11.41
CA ASP A 154 27.48 -5.73 10.00
C ASP A 154 27.13 -7.01 9.25
N VAL A 155 25.91 -7.04 8.71
CA VAL A 155 25.40 -8.18 7.94
C VAL A 155 25.21 -7.70 6.50
N PRO A 156 26.05 -8.15 5.55
CA PRO A 156 25.96 -7.68 4.17
C PRO A 156 24.63 -8.07 3.53
N GLN A 157 24.16 -7.25 2.58
CA GLN A 157 22.96 -7.60 1.83
C GLN A 157 23.26 -8.81 0.94
N VAL A 158 22.30 -9.73 0.85
CA VAL A 158 22.45 -10.94 0.03
C VAL A 158 22.56 -10.56 -1.45
N ILE A 159 21.92 -9.46 -1.84
CA ILE A 159 21.93 -8.99 -3.23
C ILE A 159 23.32 -8.47 -3.64
N ASP A 160 24.09 -7.89 -2.70
CA ASP A 160 25.44 -7.38 -2.94
C ASP A 160 26.42 -8.48 -3.34
N LEU A 161 26.18 -9.72 -2.88
CA LEU A 161 26.95 -10.88 -3.31
C LEU A 161 26.80 -11.12 -4.81
N LEU A 162 25.57 -11.06 -5.32
CA LEU A 162 25.29 -11.20 -6.75
C LEU A 162 25.80 -10.00 -7.55
N ASP A 163 25.70 -8.80 -6.97
CA ASP A 163 26.14 -7.56 -7.61
C ASP A 163 27.66 -7.55 -7.80
N SER A 164 28.40 -7.97 -6.77
CA SER A 164 29.86 -8.07 -6.81
C SER A 164 30.41 -9.03 -7.89
N GLU A 165 29.58 -9.99 -8.31
CA GLU A 165 29.88 -10.94 -9.40
C GLU A 165 29.33 -10.47 -10.77
N GLY A 166 28.61 -9.34 -10.82
CA GLY A 166 27.93 -8.85 -12.02
C GLY A 166 26.77 -9.74 -12.48
N LEU A 167 26.19 -10.52 -11.57
CA LEU A 167 25.11 -11.46 -11.86
C LEU A 167 23.72 -10.85 -11.79
N ILE A 168 23.60 -9.64 -11.24
CA ILE A 168 22.34 -8.89 -11.13
C ILE A 168 22.57 -7.45 -11.58
N GLU A 169 21.53 -6.80 -12.10
CA GLU A 169 21.62 -5.39 -12.46
C GLU A 169 22.00 -4.53 -11.26
N GLU A 170 23.03 -3.71 -11.39
CA GLU A 170 23.48 -2.75 -10.37
C GLU A 170 22.42 -1.64 -10.17
N GLU A 171 22.18 -1.25 -8.92
CA GLU A 171 21.43 -0.03 -8.59
C GLU A 171 22.44 1.06 -8.27
N SER A 172 22.59 2.03 -9.18
CA SER A 172 23.46 3.18 -8.99
C SER A 172 22.65 4.39 -8.59
N ASP A 173 22.96 4.99 -7.44
CA ASP A 173 22.53 6.35 -7.15
C ASP A 173 23.37 7.32 -7.99
N GLU A 174 22.80 7.79 -9.11
CA GLU A 174 23.44 8.81 -9.93
C GLU A 174 23.47 10.19 -9.23
N GLY A 175 22.86 10.31 -8.04
CA GLY A 175 23.11 11.37 -7.04
C GLY A 175 22.76 12.80 -7.47
N GLN A 176 22.03 13.00 -8.56
CA GLN A 176 21.99 14.31 -9.24
C GLN A 176 20.61 14.79 -9.68
N GLY A 177 19.53 14.07 -9.32
CA GLY A 177 18.15 14.45 -9.67
C GLY A 177 17.35 14.99 -8.48
N GLU A 178 16.49 15.97 -8.72
CA GLU A 178 15.38 16.25 -7.80
C GLU A 178 14.44 15.04 -7.82
N ILE A 179 14.17 14.45 -6.65
CA ILE A 179 13.28 13.28 -6.53
C ILE A 179 11.84 13.74 -6.72
N PHE A 180 11.09 13.05 -7.59
CA PHE A 180 9.69 13.34 -7.82
C PHE A 180 8.87 13.26 -6.52
N ASP A 181 8.05 14.28 -6.25
CA ASP A 181 7.17 14.31 -5.07
C ASP A 181 5.70 14.36 -5.49
N LEU A 182 5.04 13.20 -5.53
CA LEU A 182 3.59 13.01 -5.77
C LEU A 182 2.71 13.83 -4.83
N THR A 183 3.25 14.31 -3.71
CA THR A 183 2.49 15.12 -2.76
C THR A 183 2.55 16.62 -3.05
N ARG A 184 3.37 17.03 -4.04
CA ARG A 184 3.54 18.42 -4.50
C ARG A 184 3.23 18.57 -5.99
N GLU A 185 3.50 17.54 -6.78
CA GLU A 185 3.36 17.54 -8.22
C GLU A 185 2.33 16.49 -8.67
N PRO A 186 1.48 16.81 -9.66
CA PRO A 186 0.54 15.84 -10.21
C PRO A 186 1.29 14.75 -10.97
N MET A 187 0.77 13.53 -10.90
CA MET A 187 1.33 12.38 -11.60
C MET A 187 1.48 12.65 -13.10
N SER A 188 2.63 12.27 -13.67
CA SER A 188 2.90 12.38 -15.10
C SER A 188 3.31 11.04 -15.69
N PHE A 189 2.99 10.86 -16.98
CA PHE A 189 3.34 9.67 -17.74
C PHE A 189 4.21 10.05 -18.94
N PRO A 190 5.26 9.28 -19.23
CA PRO A 190 5.65 8.08 -18.51
C PRO A 190 6.30 8.35 -17.15
N ALA A 191 6.08 7.48 -16.17
CA ALA A 191 6.48 7.73 -14.79
C ALA A 191 7.94 7.35 -14.53
N GLY A 192 8.69 8.21 -13.83
CA GLY A 192 9.99 7.87 -13.25
C GLY A 192 9.87 6.79 -12.17
N ARG A 193 10.94 6.03 -11.90
CA ARG A 193 10.90 4.94 -10.91
C ARG A 193 10.67 5.45 -9.49
N ASP A 194 11.16 6.65 -9.19
CA ASP A 194 10.88 7.40 -7.96
C ASP A 194 9.37 7.67 -7.79
N GLN A 195 8.69 8.22 -8.81
CA GLN A 195 7.24 8.43 -8.82
C GLN A 195 6.51 7.09 -8.64
N ARG A 196 6.93 6.04 -9.34
CA ARG A 196 6.31 4.71 -9.24
C ARG A 196 6.44 4.14 -7.83
N LEU A 197 7.66 4.09 -7.26
CA LEU A 197 7.89 3.54 -5.93
C LEU A 197 7.17 4.35 -4.83
N GLN A 198 7.14 5.68 -4.95
CA GLN A 198 6.40 6.54 -4.03
C GLN A 198 4.89 6.27 -4.08
N ASN A 199 4.32 6.06 -5.28
CA ASN A 199 2.92 5.67 -5.44
C ASN A 199 2.66 4.27 -4.89
N LEU A 200 3.52 3.29 -5.17
CA LEU A 200 3.40 1.92 -4.67
C LEU A 200 3.44 1.86 -3.13
N ALA A 201 4.29 2.66 -2.48
CA ALA A 201 4.32 2.77 -1.03
C ALA A 201 2.97 3.21 -0.46
N ARG A 202 2.32 4.16 -1.14
CA ARG A 202 1.00 4.73 -0.80
C ARG A 202 -0.19 3.87 -1.22
N GLY A 203 0.01 2.93 -2.13
CA GLY A 203 -1.06 2.17 -2.77
C GLY A 203 -1.72 1.13 -1.87
N ASP A 204 -2.93 0.71 -2.22
CA ASP A 204 -3.68 -0.33 -1.54
C ASP A 204 -2.95 -1.67 -1.61
N GLU A 205 -2.71 -2.27 -0.45
CA GLU A 205 -2.03 -3.55 -0.34
C GLU A 205 -2.79 -4.69 -1.07
N GLY A 206 -4.12 -4.70 -1.03
CA GLY A 206 -4.92 -5.75 -1.67
C GLY A 206 -4.86 -5.68 -3.19
N PHE A 207 -4.99 -4.47 -3.75
CA PHE A 207 -4.86 -4.23 -5.19
C PHE A 207 -3.47 -4.61 -5.70
N LEU A 208 -2.41 -4.14 -5.03
CA LEU A 208 -1.03 -4.48 -5.39
C LEU A 208 -0.75 -5.96 -5.27
N LEU A 209 -1.27 -6.64 -4.24
CA LEU A 209 -1.15 -8.09 -4.12
C LEU A 209 -1.83 -8.81 -5.30
N GLY A 210 -3.01 -8.33 -5.73
CA GLY A 210 -3.70 -8.87 -6.89
C GLY A 210 -2.90 -8.73 -8.19
N LEU A 211 -2.31 -7.55 -8.42
CA LEU A 211 -1.42 -7.30 -9.56
C LEU A 211 -0.17 -8.19 -9.50
N ALA A 212 0.52 -8.21 -8.36
CA ALA A 212 1.69 -9.04 -8.12
C ALA A 212 1.39 -10.53 -8.34
N TYR A 213 0.26 -11.02 -7.83
CA TYR A 213 -0.15 -12.40 -8.03
C TYR A 213 -0.44 -12.70 -9.52
N SER A 214 -0.98 -11.75 -10.27
CA SER A 214 -1.21 -11.92 -11.70
C SER A 214 0.09 -12.15 -12.48
N THR A 215 1.19 -11.47 -12.12
CA THR A 215 2.48 -11.63 -12.80
C THR A 215 3.07 -13.02 -12.58
N VAL A 216 2.99 -13.52 -11.34
CA VAL A 216 3.41 -14.89 -10.95
C VAL A 216 2.55 -15.95 -11.65
N ARG A 217 1.30 -15.63 -11.97
CA ARG A 217 0.39 -16.50 -12.75
C ARG A 217 0.63 -16.46 -14.26
N GLY A 218 1.62 -15.70 -14.73
CA GLY A 218 2.04 -15.65 -16.14
C GLY A 218 1.65 -14.36 -16.87
N TYR A 219 0.90 -13.45 -16.25
CA TYR A 219 0.54 -12.16 -16.83
C TYR A 219 1.67 -11.13 -16.64
N GLY A 220 2.80 -11.37 -17.32
CA GLY A 220 4.02 -10.56 -17.21
C GLY A 220 5.31 -11.38 -17.21
N GLY A 221 5.22 -12.71 -17.09
CA GLY A 221 6.35 -13.62 -17.31
C GLY A 221 7.47 -13.52 -16.27
N ALA A 222 7.15 -13.22 -15.02
CA ALA A 222 8.15 -13.17 -13.94
C ALA A 222 8.15 -14.48 -13.14
N HIS A 223 9.32 -15.11 -12.98
CA HIS A 223 9.55 -16.12 -11.95
C HIS A 223 10.42 -15.50 -10.85
N PRO A 224 9.81 -14.84 -9.85
CA PRO A 224 10.54 -14.10 -8.84
C PRO A 224 11.13 -15.03 -7.78
N PHE A 225 12.22 -14.59 -7.17
CA PHE A 225 12.80 -15.15 -5.96
C PHE A 225 12.96 -14.05 -4.93
N VAL A 226 12.70 -14.35 -3.66
CA VAL A 226 13.05 -13.41 -2.57
C VAL A 226 14.56 -13.43 -2.43
N GLY A 227 15.22 -12.41 -2.98
CA GLY A 227 16.67 -12.23 -2.81
C GLY A 227 16.96 -11.93 -1.35
N GLU A 228 16.26 -10.95 -0.80
CA GLU A 228 16.27 -10.67 0.62
C GLU A 228 14.99 -9.98 1.07
N LEU A 229 14.53 -10.34 2.27
CA LEU A 229 13.51 -9.61 3.01
C LEU A 229 14.05 -9.35 4.40
N ARG A 230 14.05 -8.08 4.81
CA ARG A 230 14.50 -7.65 6.14
C ARG A 230 13.48 -6.73 6.79
N LEU A 231 13.31 -6.90 8.10
CA LEU A 231 12.51 -6.05 8.97
C LEU A 231 13.38 -5.67 10.16
N GLY A 232 13.36 -4.40 10.49
CA GLY A 232 14.12 -3.86 11.62
C GLY A 232 14.07 -2.36 11.67
N GLU A 233 14.87 -1.81 12.57
CA GLU A 233 14.92 -0.40 12.87
C GLU A 233 16.02 0.29 12.07
N VAL A 234 15.69 1.45 11.50
CA VAL A 234 16.61 2.31 10.77
C VAL A 234 16.55 3.73 11.32
N THR A 235 17.70 4.38 11.35
CA THR A 235 17.85 5.75 11.85
C THR A 235 17.40 6.74 10.78
N VAL A 236 16.67 7.78 11.19
CA VAL A 236 16.30 8.91 10.35
C VAL A 236 17.08 10.13 10.80
N GLU A 237 17.83 10.71 9.86
CA GLU A 237 18.65 11.89 10.09
C GLU A 237 18.14 13.06 9.25
N ILE A 238 18.30 14.28 9.76
CA ILE A 238 18.09 15.52 8.99
C ILE A 238 19.36 16.37 9.12
N VAL A 239 19.58 17.27 8.16
CA VAL A 239 20.63 18.30 8.25
C VAL A 239 19.96 19.67 8.39
N PRO A 240 19.78 20.19 9.62
CA PRO A 240 19.23 21.52 9.83
C PRO A 240 20.20 22.58 9.32
N GLU A 241 19.67 23.62 8.67
CA GLU A 241 20.48 24.74 8.14
C GLU A 241 21.28 25.42 9.27
N GLU A 242 20.73 25.48 10.48
CA GLU A 242 21.35 26.11 11.65
C GLU A 242 22.56 25.32 12.20
N LEU A 243 22.64 24.02 11.94
CA LEU A 243 23.72 23.15 12.43
C LEU A 243 24.73 22.79 11.34
N GLY A 244 24.28 22.56 10.10
CA GLY A 244 25.13 22.18 8.98
C GLY A 244 25.75 20.78 9.07
N PHE A 245 25.23 19.90 9.94
CA PHE A 245 25.63 18.50 10.06
C PHE A 245 24.41 17.60 10.38
N PRO A 246 24.45 16.30 10.05
CA PRO A 246 23.33 15.39 10.28
C PRO A 246 23.06 15.17 11.77
N ILE A 247 21.79 15.20 12.16
CA ILE A 247 21.32 14.83 13.49
C ILE A 247 20.24 13.75 13.39
N VAL A 248 20.30 12.79 14.31
CA VAL A 248 19.27 11.75 14.46
C VAL A 248 18.01 12.36 15.06
N VAL A 249 16.88 12.18 14.37
CA VAL A 249 15.57 12.70 14.83
C VAL A 249 14.55 11.61 15.11
N ALA A 250 14.72 10.43 14.53
CA ALA A 250 13.84 9.30 14.78
C ALA A 250 14.55 7.96 14.52
N GLU A 251 13.95 6.91 15.06
CA GLU A 251 14.17 5.53 14.66
C GLU A 251 12.83 4.98 14.15
N ILE A 252 12.84 4.40 12.95
CA ILE A 252 11.64 3.87 12.33
C ILE A 252 11.80 2.38 12.04
N ALA A 253 10.76 1.60 12.31
CA ALA A 253 10.69 0.22 11.87
C ALA A 253 10.28 0.20 10.39
N VAL A 254 11.05 -0.50 9.56
CA VAL A 254 10.75 -0.69 8.14
C VAL A 254 10.90 -2.15 7.74
N THR A 255 10.10 -2.56 6.75
CA THR A 255 10.32 -3.80 6.00
C THR A 255 10.79 -3.46 4.61
N GLU A 256 11.96 -3.97 4.24
CA GLU A 256 12.55 -3.90 2.89
C GLU A 256 12.47 -5.28 2.24
N CYS A 257 12.08 -5.32 0.96
CA CYS A 257 12.07 -6.52 0.14
C CYS A 257 12.73 -6.25 -1.21
N GLN A 258 13.75 -7.06 -1.51
CA GLN A 258 14.40 -7.10 -2.81
C GLN A 258 14.14 -8.45 -3.45
N MET A 259 13.42 -8.45 -4.58
CA MET A 259 13.19 -9.67 -5.36
C MET A 259 14.13 -9.72 -6.55
N ILE A 260 14.57 -10.94 -6.85
CA ILE A 260 15.38 -11.28 -8.01
C ILE A 260 14.45 -11.85 -9.07
N ASN A 261 14.55 -11.34 -10.29
CA ASN A 261 13.70 -11.67 -11.42
C ASN A 261 14.54 -12.17 -12.60
N GLN A 262 13.87 -12.87 -13.54
CA GLN A 262 14.51 -13.54 -14.66
C GLN A 262 15.55 -12.67 -15.39
N PHE A 263 16.60 -13.34 -15.84
CA PHE A 263 17.76 -12.70 -16.44
C PHE A 263 17.48 -12.22 -17.86
N ARG A 264 18.02 -11.05 -18.20
CA ARG A 264 18.04 -10.49 -19.55
C ARG A 264 19.47 -10.15 -19.90
N GLY A 265 19.86 -10.45 -21.15
CA GLY A 265 21.12 -10.00 -21.73
C GLY A 265 20.82 -9.20 -22.99
N THR A 266 21.69 -8.24 -23.29
CA THR A 266 21.67 -7.52 -24.57
C THR A 266 23.00 -7.72 -25.27
N VAL A 267 23.14 -7.20 -26.50
CA VAL A 267 24.46 -7.18 -27.16
C VAL A 267 25.47 -6.33 -26.36
N ALA A 268 24.99 -5.33 -25.59
CA ALA A 268 25.82 -4.40 -24.84
C ALA A 268 26.07 -4.83 -23.37
N ARG A 269 25.25 -5.71 -22.79
CA ARG A 269 25.36 -6.15 -21.38
C ARG A 269 25.22 -7.67 -21.26
N PRO A 270 26.09 -8.34 -20.47
CA PRO A 270 25.98 -9.77 -20.26
C PRO A 270 24.62 -10.13 -19.64
N PRO A 271 24.14 -11.38 -19.82
CA PRO A 271 22.92 -11.82 -19.15
C PRO A 271 23.08 -11.72 -17.64
N GLN A 272 22.21 -10.91 -17.02
CA GLN A 272 22.17 -10.70 -15.58
C GLN A 272 20.72 -10.74 -15.10
N PHE A 273 20.52 -11.12 -13.85
CA PHE A 273 19.22 -11.00 -13.19
C PHE A 273 18.76 -9.55 -13.15
N THR A 274 17.44 -9.39 -13.11
CA THR A 274 16.82 -8.09 -12.82
C THR A 274 16.31 -8.10 -11.37
N ARG A 275 15.97 -6.94 -10.83
CA ARG A 275 15.47 -6.78 -9.47
C ARG A 275 14.23 -5.91 -9.39
N GLY A 276 13.45 -6.15 -8.35
CA GLY A 276 12.34 -5.29 -7.94
C GLY A 276 12.51 -4.86 -6.50
N TYR A 277 12.00 -3.68 -6.15
CA TYR A 277 12.19 -3.10 -4.82
C TYR A 277 10.87 -2.72 -4.13
N GLY A 278 10.79 -2.99 -2.83
CA GLY A 278 9.68 -2.58 -1.98
C GLY A 278 10.13 -2.20 -0.58
N LEU A 279 9.63 -1.08 -0.08
CA LEU A 279 9.92 -0.56 1.26
C LEU A 279 8.63 -0.06 1.91
N THR A 280 8.41 -0.44 3.17
CA THR A 280 7.19 -0.12 3.91
C THR A 280 7.50 0.16 5.38
N PHE A 281 6.61 0.86 6.08
CA PHE A 281 6.71 1.02 7.53
C PHE A 281 6.26 -0.25 8.25
N GLY A 282 6.88 -0.52 9.39
CA GLY A 282 6.54 -1.62 10.29
C GLY A 282 6.67 -2.99 9.62
N HIS A 283 5.89 -3.95 10.09
CA HIS A 283 5.94 -5.36 9.69
C HIS A 283 4.98 -5.67 8.53
N ASN A 284 5.13 -4.97 7.41
CA ASN A 284 4.28 -5.07 6.21
C ASN A 284 4.91 -5.89 5.06
N GLU A 285 5.36 -7.11 5.37
CA GLU A 285 6.07 -7.97 4.40
C GLU A 285 5.30 -8.19 3.10
N ARG A 286 4.02 -8.52 3.21
CA ARG A 286 3.18 -8.80 2.04
C ARG A 286 3.08 -7.59 1.11
N LYS A 287 2.94 -6.38 1.68
CA LYS A 287 2.96 -5.14 0.91
C LYS A 287 4.33 -4.91 0.26
N ALA A 288 5.43 -5.02 1.01
CA ALA A 288 6.79 -4.83 0.46
C ALA A 288 7.08 -5.82 -0.68
N MET A 289 6.69 -7.09 -0.53
CA MET A 289 6.80 -8.09 -1.59
C MET A 289 5.96 -7.74 -2.82
N ALA A 290 4.70 -7.31 -2.63
CA ALA A 290 3.84 -6.90 -3.74
C ALA A 290 4.40 -5.67 -4.47
N MET A 291 4.91 -4.69 -3.73
CA MET A 291 5.60 -3.52 -4.31
C MET A 291 6.78 -3.94 -5.17
N SER A 292 7.66 -4.81 -4.66
CA SER A 292 8.82 -5.30 -5.39
C SER A 292 8.45 -5.99 -6.71
N LEU A 293 7.41 -6.83 -6.70
CA LEU A 293 6.92 -7.51 -7.91
C LEU A 293 6.31 -6.54 -8.93
N VAL A 294 5.53 -5.55 -8.48
CA VAL A 294 4.86 -4.58 -9.37
C VAL A 294 5.85 -3.53 -9.88
N ASP A 295 6.84 -3.11 -9.07
CA ASP A 295 7.96 -2.28 -9.51
C ASP A 295 8.65 -2.92 -10.71
N ARG A 296 9.11 -4.17 -10.56
CA ARG A 296 9.75 -4.89 -11.66
C ARG A 296 8.84 -5.06 -12.89
N ALA A 297 7.54 -5.28 -12.70
CA ALA A 297 6.60 -5.42 -13.81
C ALA A 297 6.46 -4.11 -14.62
N MET A 298 6.37 -2.96 -13.94
CA MET A 298 6.30 -1.64 -14.60
C MET A 298 7.61 -1.21 -15.27
N ARG A 299 8.74 -1.87 -14.95
CA ARG A 299 10.02 -1.68 -15.65
C ARG A 299 10.08 -2.32 -17.04
N ALA A 300 8.96 -2.85 -17.56
CA ALA A 300 8.89 -3.47 -18.88
C ALA A 300 9.55 -2.63 -19.98
N ARG A 301 9.27 -1.32 -20.04
CA ARG A 301 9.89 -0.42 -21.04
C ARG A 301 11.41 -0.28 -20.87
N GLU A 302 11.89 -0.14 -19.64
CA GLU A 302 13.33 -0.03 -19.32
C GLU A 302 14.09 -1.30 -19.73
N LEU A 303 13.39 -2.43 -19.71
CA LEU A 303 13.93 -3.76 -19.99
C LEU A 303 13.61 -4.27 -21.40
N ALA A 304 13.08 -3.40 -22.26
CA ALA A 304 12.66 -3.70 -23.63
C ALA A 304 11.69 -4.90 -23.73
N GLU A 305 10.72 -4.96 -22.82
CA GLU A 305 9.64 -5.95 -22.76
C GLU A 305 8.32 -5.34 -23.26
N ASP A 306 7.50 -6.13 -23.95
CA ASP A 306 6.18 -5.68 -24.38
C ASP A 306 5.23 -5.50 -23.18
N VAL A 307 4.56 -4.35 -23.11
CA VAL A 307 3.46 -4.08 -22.18
C VAL A 307 2.20 -4.76 -22.71
N ARG A 308 1.87 -5.94 -22.15
CA ARG A 308 0.72 -6.75 -22.58
C ARG A 308 -0.30 -6.98 -21.47
N TYR A 309 0.09 -6.71 -20.23
CA TYR A 309 -0.69 -7.07 -19.05
C TYR A 309 -0.82 -5.89 -18.09
N PRO A 310 -1.89 -5.84 -17.29
CA PRO A 310 -2.16 -4.69 -16.42
C PRO A 310 -1.01 -4.31 -15.47
N ALA A 311 -0.30 -5.28 -14.91
CA ALA A 311 0.82 -5.02 -14.00
C ALA A 311 2.05 -4.36 -14.67
N GLN A 312 2.12 -4.39 -16.01
CA GLN A 312 3.19 -3.74 -16.78
C GLN A 312 2.78 -2.34 -17.27
N ASP A 313 1.49 -2.01 -17.22
CA ASP A 313 0.94 -0.74 -17.68
C ASP A 313 0.97 0.27 -16.54
N GLU A 314 1.95 1.19 -16.57
CA GLU A 314 2.15 2.17 -15.52
C GLU A 314 0.94 3.10 -15.33
N GLU A 315 0.22 3.46 -16.39
CA GLU A 315 -0.96 4.33 -16.26
C GLU A 315 -2.09 3.57 -15.57
N PHE A 316 -2.34 2.33 -15.99
CA PHE A 316 -3.33 1.49 -15.34
C PHE A 316 -2.99 1.20 -13.87
N VAL A 317 -1.73 0.90 -13.55
CA VAL A 317 -1.35 0.62 -12.16
C VAL A 317 -1.49 1.88 -11.31
N LEU A 318 -0.75 2.95 -11.65
CA LEU A 318 -0.59 4.09 -10.75
C LEU A 318 -1.89 4.89 -10.53
N ALA A 319 -2.80 4.89 -11.51
CA ALA A 319 -4.10 5.57 -11.41
C ALA A 319 -5.14 4.83 -10.56
N HIS A 320 -4.88 3.58 -10.16
CA HIS A 320 -5.85 2.73 -9.44
C HIS A 320 -5.32 2.15 -8.12
N THR A 321 -4.11 2.53 -7.72
CA THR A 321 -3.47 2.05 -6.48
C THR A 321 -3.93 2.80 -5.24
N ASP A 322 -4.10 4.12 -5.25
CA ASP A 322 -4.39 4.87 -4.02
C ASP A 322 -5.84 4.63 -3.55
N ASN A 323 -6.01 3.99 -2.39
CA ASN A 323 -7.35 3.71 -1.86
C ASN A 323 -8.10 4.95 -1.34
N VAL A 324 -7.40 6.04 -1.05
CA VAL A 324 -8.05 7.31 -0.72
C VAL A 324 -8.86 7.80 -1.92
N GLU A 325 -8.26 7.72 -3.12
CA GLU A 325 -8.92 8.12 -4.36
C GLU A 325 -10.01 7.11 -4.76
N THR A 326 -9.67 5.81 -4.81
CA THR A 326 -10.61 4.80 -5.29
C THR A 326 -11.80 4.61 -4.35
N SER A 327 -11.59 4.59 -3.02
CA SER A 327 -12.68 4.50 -2.04
C SER A 327 -13.56 5.75 -2.08
N GLY A 328 -12.95 6.93 -2.16
CA GLY A 328 -13.67 8.20 -2.29
C GLY A 328 -14.54 8.23 -3.54
N MET A 329 -13.98 7.86 -4.69
CA MET A 329 -14.69 7.80 -5.96
C MET A 329 -15.80 6.73 -5.93
N VAL A 330 -15.59 5.52 -5.46
CA VAL A 330 -16.67 4.51 -5.45
C VAL A 330 -17.77 4.89 -4.45
N SER A 331 -17.40 5.43 -3.29
CA SER A 331 -18.36 5.86 -2.27
C SER A 331 -19.17 7.09 -2.67
N HIS A 332 -18.69 7.91 -3.61
CA HIS A 332 -19.40 9.11 -4.04
C HIS A 332 -20.78 8.80 -4.61
N PHE A 333 -21.00 7.61 -5.19
CA PHE A 333 -22.30 7.19 -5.73
C PHE A 333 -23.43 7.13 -4.69
N LYS A 334 -23.11 7.20 -3.39
CA LYS A 334 -24.10 7.39 -2.30
C LYS A 334 -24.70 8.80 -2.29
N LEU A 335 -24.02 9.78 -2.89
CA LEU A 335 -24.48 11.16 -2.98
C LEU A 335 -25.63 11.30 -3.98
N PRO A 336 -26.43 12.38 -3.90
CA PRO A 336 -27.56 12.55 -4.80
C PRO A 336 -27.12 12.80 -6.26
N HIS A 337 -27.47 11.88 -7.16
CA HIS A 337 -27.27 11.97 -8.62
C HIS A 337 -28.59 12.11 -9.39
N TYR A 338 -29.64 12.62 -8.72
CA TYR A 338 -30.99 12.60 -9.29
C TYR A 338 -31.15 13.52 -10.51
N VAL A 339 -30.33 14.56 -10.68
CA VAL A 339 -30.39 15.45 -11.84
C VAL A 339 -29.92 14.71 -13.10
N ASP A 340 -28.72 14.14 -13.06
CA ASP A 340 -28.16 13.39 -14.18
C ASP A 340 -29.03 12.18 -14.51
N PHE A 341 -29.51 11.47 -13.48
CA PHE A 341 -30.44 10.36 -13.67
C PHE A 341 -31.77 10.78 -14.33
N GLN A 342 -32.29 11.98 -14.05
CA GLN A 342 -33.48 12.48 -14.75
C GLN A 342 -33.21 12.72 -16.25
N ALA A 343 -32.03 13.23 -16.60
CA ALA A 343 -31.65 13.42 -18.01
C ALA A 343 -31.62 12.08 -18.77
N GLU A 344 -30.97 11.06 -18.18
CA GLU A 344 -30.95 9.70 -18.73
C GLU A 344 -32.37 9.10 -18.82
N LEU A 345 -33.20 9.30 -17.80
CA LEU A 345 -34.57 8.82 -17.78
C LEU A 345 -35.42 9.46 -18.90
N MET A 346 -35.21 10.74 -19.19
CA MET A 346 -35.88 11.42 -20.29
C MET A 346 -35.45 10.84 -21.64
N LEU A 347 -34.15 10.61 -21.85
CA LEU A 347 -33.63 9.99 -23.06
C LEU A 347 -34.20 8.59 -23.28
N VAL A 348 -34.19 7.74 -22.25
CA VAL A 348 -34.77 6.38 -22.32
C VAL A 348 -36.26 6.42 -22.64
N ARG A 349 -37.02 7.36 -22.06
CA ARG A 349 -38.45 7.54 -22.36
C ARG A 349 -38.68 7.94 -23.81
N GLN A 350 -37.87 8.86 -24.34
CA GLN A 350 -37.92 9.27 -25.74
C GLN A 350 -37.65 8.09 -26.68
N LEU A 351 -36.54 7.36 -26.49
CA LEU A 351 -36.18 6.20 -27.31
C LEU A 351 -37.27 5.12 -27.28
N ARG A 352 -37.92 4.90 -26.13
CA ARG A 352 -39.05 3.97 -26.03
C ARG A 352 -40.28 4.43 -26.80
N ALA A 353 -40.59 5.73 -26.79
CA ALA A 353 -41.70 6.28 -27.57
C ALA A 353 -41.44 6.15 -29.08
N GLU A 354 -40.23 6.48 -29.53
CA GLU A 354 -39.80 6.32 -30.93
C GLU A 354 -39.88 4.85 -31.38
N HIS A 355 -39.42 3.91 -30.54
CA HIS A 355 -39.51 2.49 -30.83
C HIS A 355 -40.97 2.01 -30.96
N GLN A 356 -41.88 2.48 -30.11
CA GLN A 356 -43.30 2.13 -30.20
C GLN A 356 -43.94 2.64 -31.50
N VAL A 357 -43.60 3.86 -31.91
CA VAL A 357 -44.08 4.44 -33.18
C VAL A 357 -43.55 3.61 -34.37
N ALA A 358 -42.25 3.28 -34.39
CA ALA A 358 -41.65 2.47 -35.43
C ALA A 358 -42.28 1.07 -35.53
N ARG A 359 -42.54 0.42 -34.38
CA ARG A 359 -43.18 -0.90 -34.33
C ARG A 359 -44.63 -0.87 -34.79
N GLY A 360 -45.39 0.15 -34.40
CA GLY A 360 -46.76 0.36 -34.88
C GLY A 360 -46.86 0.65 -36.38
N ALA A 361 -45.85 1.32 -36.96
CA ALA A 361 -45.76 1.54 -38.40
C ALA A 361 -45.41 0.25 -39.17
N GLY A 362 -44.56 -0.61 -38.61
CA GLY A 362 -44.24 -1.93 -39.18
C GLY A 362 -45.45 -2.88 -39.21
N GLN A 363 -46.21 -2.96 -38.10
CA GLN A 363 -47.42 -3.78 -38.03
C GLN A 363 -48.54 -3.31 -38.96
N LYS A 364 -48.65 -2.00 -39.23
CA LYS A 364 -49.58 -1.45 -40.22
C LYS A 364 -49.19 -1.75 -41.66
N LYS A 365 -47.89 -1.96 -41.94
CA LYS A 365 -47.40 -2.40 -43.26
C LYS A 365 -47.65 -3.89 -43.48
N GLU A 366 -47.39 -4.74 -42.48
CA GLU A 366 -47.66 -6.19 -42.56
C GLU A 366 -49.15 -6.53 -42.60
N ALA A 367 -50.03 -5.68 -42.06
CA ALA A 367 -51.49 -5.85 -42.16
C ALA A 367 -52.09 -5.29 -43.46
N ALA A 368 -51.29 -4.63 -44.30
CA ALA A 368 -51.71 -4.03 -45.57
C ALA A 368 -51.15 -4.77 -46.81
N GLU A 369 -50.28 -5.77 -46.60
CA GLU A 369 -49.97 -6.85 -47.56
C GLU A 369 -50.89 -8.05 -47.28
#